data_AF-A0A970Z0I7-F1
#
_entry.id   AF-A0A970Z0I7-F1
#
_cell.length_a   1.000
_cell.length_b   1.000
_cell.length_c   1.000
_cell.angle_alpha   90.00
_cell.angle_beta   90.00
_cell.angle_gamma   90.00
#
_symmetry.space_group_name_H-M   'P 1'
#
loop_
_entity.id
_entity.type
_entity.pdbx_description
1 polymer ?
#
loop_
_entity_poly.entity_id
_entity_poly.type
_entity_poly.pdbx_seq_one_letter_code
_entity_poly.pdbx_strand_id
1 'polypeptide(L)'
;MRIVGAAGVLLVAGSVIAAPPAAAFGVSVHEGVLTEAWSFVPSGVMADIKDEHLQADTASSLDSAVHFDGCDFSGGTARIRSEYSSAVAELNPSSPDPWQATDDLGFLSHPVMDLYAHSNWVELGSTGIIDTGLGSWRTLPAWTTVSGDVVAVQGESIPTGWRATLPSGSKVPALTRPDGTPARGLITGTFGPDDCPDAIDLGHGDLNKDSSDRAGFTQARGLAVRQLRQEWCRTLNLLNSRYGPAGTSLPMTLWVRPGASPHPTGTACAPASGGTVRVQVSVTSLRVNDDTDPFGSGELNFGLSLYSGTFQRSTRSTSGPFSISSGSNVSSGRLPATLSLCMAATDRVVIGLHGWDDDEAGVGANGLYQSGDELLRGGTFSASSPAAAVGSRTISGGELRAQLSVTATSGC
;
A
#
# COMPACT_ATOMS: atom_id res chain seq x y z
N MET A 1 5.01 -69.39 27.46
CA MET A 1 4.73 -68.45 26.35
C MET A 1 3.85 -67.36 26.94
N ARG A 2 4.43 -66.18 27.22
CA ARG A 2 3.85 -65.14 28.08
C ARG A 2 2.87 -64.28 27.31
N ILE A 3 1.67 -64.13 27.87
CA ILE A 3 0.67 -63.12 27.53
C ILE A 3 1.06 -61.85 28.30
N VAL A 4 1.23 -60.74 27.59
CA VAL A 4 1.40 -59.37 28.12
C VAL A 4 0.42 -58.55 27.27
N GLY A 5 -0.62 -57.89 27.77
CA GLY A 5 -0.68 -57.04 28.95
C GLY A 5 -0.77 -55.59 28.46
N ALA A 6 -1.94 -55.19 27.96
CA ALA A 6 -2.21 -53.84 27.47
C ALA A 6 -2.39 -52.87 28.66
N ALA A 7 -1.49 -51.90 28.80
CA ALA A 7 -1.68 -50.74 29.66
C ALA A 7 -1.92 -49.52 28.76
N GLY A 8 -3.17 -49.06 28.74
CA GLY A 8 -3.53 -47.80 28.09
C GLY A 8 -2.99 -46.62 28.89
N VAL A 9 -2.20 -45.79 28.24
CA VAL A 9 -1.87 -44.45 28.73
C VAL A 9 -2.91 -43.50 28.15
N LEU A 10 -3.79 -43.03 29.02
CA LEU A 10 -4.75 -41.97 28.74
C LEU A 10 -3.98 -40.64 28.69
N LEU A 11 -3.68 -40.15 27.48
CA LEU A 11 -3.18 -38.80 27.26
C LEU A 11 -4.33 -37.82 27.52
N VAL A 12 -4.34 -37.21 28.70
CA VAL A 12 -5.13 -36.02 28.98
C VAL A 12 -4.49 -34.87 28.20
N ALA A 13 -5.03 -34.57 27.02
CA ALA A 13 -4.75 -33.33 26.32
C ALA A 13 -5.34 -32.18 27.14
N GLY A 14 -4.50 -31.56 27.98
CA GLY A 14 -4.82 -30.30 28.61
C GLY A 14 -4.93 -29.25 27.52
N SER A 15 -6.15 -28.77 27.25
CA SER A 15 -6.40 -27.62 26.41
C SER A 15 -5.76 -26.41 27.09
N VAL A 16 -4.55 -26.05 26.66
CA VAL A 16 -4.03 -24.71 26.91
C VAL A 16 -4.87 -23.81 26.00
N ILE A 17 -5.86 -23.15 26.58
CA ILE A 17 -6.56 -22.04 25.92
C ILE A 17 -5.50 -20.93 25.84
N ALA A 18 -4.72 -20.92 24.76
CA ALA A 18 -3.99 -19.75 24.37
C ALA A 18 -5.04 -18.67 24.11
N ALA A 19 -4.94 -17.54 24.81
CA ALA A 19 -5.69 -16.36 24.40
C ALA A 19 -5.33 -16.08 22.93
N PRO A 20 -6.31 -15.80 22.06
CA PRO A 20 -5.98 -15.42 20.70
C PRO A 20 -5.02 -14.23 20.75
N PRO A 21 -3.97 -14.20 19.91
CA PRO A 21 -3.15 -13.01 19.78
C PRO A 21 -4.06 -11.81 19.50
N ALA A 22 -3.69 -10.64 20.02
CA ALA A 22 -4.36 -9.39 19.75
C ALA A 22 -4.14 -9.02 18.28
N ALA A 23 -4.95 -9.61 17.39
CA ALA A 23 -5.07 -9.14 16.03
C ALA A 23 -5.83 -7.83 16.08
N ALA A 24 -5.28 -6.78 15.48
CA ALA A 24 -6.11 -5.65 15.10
C ALA A 24 -7.18 -6.06 14.11
N PHE A 25 -8.20 -5.20 13.92
CA PHE A 25 -9.31 -5.36 12.94
C PHE A 25 -9.42 -6.76 12.36
N GLY A 26 -10.01 -7.72 13.09
CA GLY A 26 -9.82 -9.13 12.80
C GLY A 26 -9.80 -9.48 11.30
N VAL A 27 -8.63 -9.91 10.79
CA VAL A 27 -8.23 -10.29 9.41
C VAL A 27 -9.20 -9.90 8.29
N SER A 28 -10.40 -10.48 8.28
CA SER A 28 -11.49 -10.12 7.35
C SER A 28 -11.78 -8.61 7.26
N VAL A 29 -11.63 -7.87 8.35
CA VAL A 29 -11.88 -6.42 8.38
C VAL A 29 -10.73 -5.67 7.72
N HIS A 30 -9.47 -5.97 8.06
CA HIS A 30 -8.31 -5.41 7.39
C HIS A 30 -8.34 -5.65 5.88
N GLU A 31 -8.60 -6.89 5.45
CA GLU A 31 -8.76 -7.21 4.03
C GLU A 31 -9.84 -6.36 3.34
N GLY A 32 -10.95 -6.12 4.05
CA GLY A 32 -12.03 -5.25 3.60
C GLY A 32 -11.61 -3.79 3.50
N VAL A 33 -10.77 -3.29 4.42
CA VAL A 33 -10.19 -1.94 4.38
C VAL A 33 -9.24 -1.79 3.18
N LEU A 34 -8.34 -2.76 2.97
CA LEU A 34 -7.43 -2.80 1.82
C LEU A 34 -8.19 -2.80 0.49
N THR A 35 -9.17 -3.69 0.36
CA THR A 35 -9.98 -3.82 -0.85
C THR A 35 -10.79 -2.55 -1.13
N GLU A 36 -11.29 -1.87 -0.10
CA GLU A 36 -12.02 -0.61 -0.25
C GLU A 36 -11.10 0.57 -0.60
N ALA A 37 -9.96 0.69 0.09
CA ALA A 37 -9.00 1.78 -0.11
C ALA A 37 -8.35 1.72 -1.50
N TRP A 38 -7.99 0.51 -1.93
CA TRP A 38 -7.27 0.24 -3.18
C TRP A 38 -8.11 -0.59 -4.16
N SER A 39 -9.40 -0.29 -4.24
CA SER A 39 -10.35 -0.95 -5.16
C SER A 39 -10.00 -0.86 -6.64
N PHE A 40 -8.95 -0.15 -7.03
CA PHE A 40 -8.41 -0.12 -8.39
C PHE A 40 -7.36 -1.20 -8.66
N VAL A 41 -6.84 -1.88 -7.62
CA VAL A 41 -5.77 -2.88 -7.74
C VAL A 41 -6.30 -4.21 -8.32
N PRO A 42 -5.57 -4.86 -9.24
CA PRO A 42 -5.90 -6.20 -9.74
C PRO A 42 -6.00 -7.24 -8.64
N SER A 43 -6.78 -8.30 -8.85
CA SER A 43 -7.00 -9.33 -7.83
C SER A 43 -5.73 -10.07 -7.44
N GLY A 44 -4.83 -10.37 -8.39
CA GLY A 44 -3.56 -11.04 -8.10
C GLY A 44 -2.65 -10.20 -7.22
N VAL A 45 -2.41 -8.95 -7.61
CA VAL A 45 -1.67 -7.96 -6.80
C VAL A 45 -2.30 -7.75 -5.42
N MET A 46 -3.63 -7.67 -5.33
CA MET A 46 -4.34 -7.53 -4.05
C MET A 46 -4.24 -8.80 -3.19
N ALA A 47 -4.19 -9.99 -3.79
CA ALA A 47 -4.03 -11.24 -3.04
C ALA A 47 -2.67 -11.31 -2.36
N ASP A 48 -1.60 -10.91 -3.06
CA ASP A 48 -0.24 -10.83 -2.54
C ASP A 48 -0.11 -9.82 -1.39
N ILE A 49 -0.62 -8.60 -1.58
CA ILE A 49 -0.73 -7.57 -0.52
C ILE A 49 -1.45 -8.10 0.74
N LYS A 50 -2.53 -8.88 0.54
CA LYS A 50 -3.31 -9.43 1.65
C LYS A 50 -2.59 -10.57 2.37
N ASP A 51 -1.84 -11.38 1.63
CA ASP A 51 -1.06 -12.48 2.20
C ASP A 51 0.02 -11.94 3.13
N GLU A 52 0.79 -10.95 2.69
CA GLU A 52 1.82 -10.35 3.55
C GLU A 52 1.21 -9.56 4.71
N HIS A 53 0.07 -8.91 4.49
CA HIS A 53 -0.68 -8.31 5.59
C HIS A 53 -1.07 -9.34 6.67
N LEU A 54 -1.43 -10.57 6.30
CA LEU A 54 -1.73 -11.66 7.23
C LEU A 54 -0.46 -12.15 7.95
N GLN A 55 0.72 -12.02 7.35
CA GLN A 55 1.99 -12.37 8.02
C GLN A 55 2.25 -11.52 9.26
N ALA A 56 1.84 -10.24 9.26
CA ALA A 56 1.90 -9.39 10.45
C ALA A 56 1.16 -10.00 11.65
N ASP A 57 -0.04 -10.56 11.44
CA ASP A 57 -0.86 -11.22 12.48
C ASP A 57 -0.36 -12.60 12.92
N THR A 58 0.51 -13.24 12.14
CA THR A 58 0.93 -14.63 12.40
C THR A 58 2.38 -14.70 12.86
N ALA A 59 3.31 -14.17 12.07
CA ALA A 59 4.73 -14.19 12.38
C ALA A 59 5.15 -13.11 13.39
N SER A 60 4.41 -12.01 13.47
CA SER A 60 4.74 -10.85 14.32
C SER A 60 3.66 -10.54 15.38
N SER A 61 2.82 -11.52 15.72
CA SER A 61 1.63 -11.41 16.58
C SER A 61 1.80 -10.80 17.98
N LEU A 62 3.04 -10.59 18.45
CA LEU A 62 3.37 -9.99 19.75
C LEU A 62 4.25 -8.73 19.62
N ASP A 63 4.52 -8.25 18.41
CA ASP A 63 5.33 -7.06 18.16
C ASP A 63 4.45 -5.80 18.26
N SER A 64 4.65 -5.02 19.33
CA SER A 64 3.93 -3.78 19.60
C SER A 64 4.02 -2.77 18.45
N ALA A 65 5.15 -2.73 17.73
CA ALA A 65 5.34 -1.84 16.61
C ALA A 65 4.50 -2.26 15.40
N VAL A 66 4.29 -3.56 15.20
CA VAL A 66 3.46 -4.09 14.10
C VAL A 66 1.98 -3.88 14.39
N HIS A 67 1.54 -4.14 15.63
CA HIS A 67 0.14 -4.00 16.03
C HIS A 67 -0.24 -2.62 16.59
N PHE A 68 0.71 -1.68 16.57
CA PHE A 68 0.52 -0.32 17.07
C PHE A 68 -0.10 -0.27 18.49
N ASP A 69 0.33 -1.19 19.36
CA ASP A 69 -0.13 -1.38 20.73
C ASP A 69 0.92 -0.86 21.74
N GLY A 70 0.56 -0.84 23.02
CA GLY A 70 1.48 -0.59 24.13
C GLY A 70 2.14 0.79 24.11
N CYS A 71 1.47 1.80 23.55
CA CYS A 71 2.01 3.15 23.36
C CYS A 71 3.31 3.20 22.51
N ASP A 72 3.65 2.16 21.75
CA ASP A 72 4.87 2.12 20.94
C ASP A 72 4.75 2.94 19.63
N PHE A 73 4.45 4.23 19.77
CA PHE A 73 4.35 5.16 18.65
C PHE A 73 5.68 5.29 17.90
N SER A 74 6.80 5.32 18.60
CA SER A 74 8.11 5.45 17.98
C SER A 74 8.45 4.21 17.17
N GLY A 75 8.23 3.00 17.71
CA GLY A 75 8.44 1.73 17.01
C GLY A 75 7.50 1.56 15.82
N GLY A 76 6.19 1.74 16.01
CA GLY A 76 5.22 1.57 14.93
C GLY A 76 5.43 2.53 13.76
N THR A 77 5.77 3.79 14.05
CA THR A 77 6.06 4.77 12.99
C THR A 77 7.42 4.55 12.33
N ALA A 78 8.41 4.01 13.07
CA ALA A 78 9.68 3.58 12.49
C ALA A 78 9.50 2.37 11.56
N ARG A 79 8.66 1.41 11.94
CA ARG A 79 8.30 0.24 11.14
C ARG A 79 7.68 0.65 9.80
N ILE A 80 6.63 1.46 9.83
CA ILE A 80 5.97 1.98 8.60
C ILE A 80 6.99 2.65 7.66
N ARG A 81 7.89 3.46 8.22
CA ARG A 81 8.93 4.16 7.43
C ARG A 81 9.95 3.19 6.83
N SER A 82 10.30 2.13 7.55
CA SER A 82 11.23 1.09 7.07
C SER A 82 10.65 0.37 5.88
N GLU A 83 9.42 -0.12 5.99
CA GLU A 83 8.75 -0.85 4.90
C GLU A 83 8.54 0.04 3.67
N TYR A 84 8.22 1.33 3.86
CA TYR A 84 8.22 2.27 2.74
C TYR A 84 9.57 2.38 2.03
N SER A 85 10.67 2.35 2.79
CA SER A 85 12.01 2.43 2.21
C SER A 85 12.34 1.18 1.41
N SER A 86 11.93 0.00 1.90
CA SER A 86 12.04 -1.30 1.22
C SER A 86 11.19 -1.31 -0.06
N ALA A 87 9.89 -1.04 0.02
CA ALA A 87 8.99 -1.04 -1.14
C ALA A 87 9.47 -0.11 -2.25
N VAL A 88 9.96 1.07 -1.88
CA VAL A 88 10.53 2.04 -2.83
C VAL A 88 11.89 1.57 -3.35
N ALA A 89 12.70 0.86 -2.58
CA ALA A 89 13.94 0.27 -3.09
C ALA A 89 13.65 -0.86 -4.10
N GLU A 90 12.71 -1.74 -3.79
CA GLU A 90 12.32 -2.88 -4.62
C GLU A 90 11.69 -2.45 -5.95
N LEU A 91 10.99 -1.30 -5.99
CA LEU A 91 10.50 -0.71 -7.23
C LEU A 91 11.54 0.10 -8.02
N ASN A 92 12.84 -0.17 -7.84
CA ASN A 92 13.89 0.46 -8.63
C ASN A 92 13.73 0.12 -10.13
N PRO A 93 13.59 1.10 -11.04
CA PRO A 93 13.37 0.83 -12.47
C PRO A 93 14.47 0.01 -13.15
N SER A 94 15.69 -0.03 -12.62
CA SER A 94 16.79 -0.81 -13.20
C SER A 94 16.76 -2.30 -12.81
N SER A 95 16.09 -2.64 -11.71
CA SER A 95 15.99 -4.01 -11.20
C SER A 95 14.76 -4.12 -10.27
N PRO A 96 13.55 -3.94 -10.82
CA PRO A 96 12.34 -3.98 -10.03
C PRO A 96 12.02 -5.40 -9.53
N ASP A 97 11.65 -5.50 -8.26
CA ASP A 97 11.01 -6.66 -7.64
C ASP A 97 9.60 -6.23 -7.19
N PRO A 98 8.59 -6.36 -8.07
CA PRO A 98 7.25 -5.88 -7.76
C PRO A 98 6.55 -6.71 -6.69
N TRP A 99 6.91 -7.98 -6.52
CA TRP A 99 6.27 -8.87 -5.55
C TRP A 99 6.82 -8.62 -4.15
N GLN A 100 8.14 -8.47 -4.00
CA GLN A 100 8.70 -8.03 -2.72
C GLN A 100 8.20 -6.63 -2.32
N ALA A 101 7.95 -5.75 -3.29
CA ALA A 101 7.37 -4.45 -3.02
C ALA A 101 5.90 -4.51 -2.56
N THR A 102 5.11 -5.46 -3.06
CA THR A 102 3.73 -5.67 -2.60
C THR A 102 3.68 -6.33 -1.24
N ASP A 103 4.65 -7.18 -0.92
CA ASP A 103 4.87 -7.66 0.45
C ASP A 103 5.07 -6.47 1.40
N ASP A 104 6.08 -5.64 1.14
CA ASP A 104 6.38 -4.48 2.00
C ASP A 104 5.16 -3.54 2.16
N LEU A 105 4.38 -3.33 1.09
CA LEU A 105 3.15 -2.54 1.14
C LEU A 105 2.02 -3.21 1.94
N GLY A 106 1.90 -4.54 1.84
CA GLY A 106 0.98 -5.35 2.64
C GLY A 106 1.32 -5.27 4.12
N PHE A 107 2.59 -5.54 4.46
CA PHE A 107 3.09 -5.49 5.82
C PHE A 107 2.91 -4.11 6.44
N LEU A 108 3.28 -3.02 5.73
CA LEU A 108 3.15 -1.66 6.28
C LEU A 108 1.70 -1.21 6.45
N SER A 109 0.77 -1.75 5.67
CA SER A 109 -0.65 -1.41 5.78
C SER A 109 -1.24 -1.82 7.12
N HIS A 110 -0.68 -2.87 7.75
CA HIS A 110 -1.12 -3.42 9.02
C HIS A 110 -1.02 -2.39 10.17
N PRO A 111 0.19 -1.93 10.59
CA PRO A 111 0.31 -0.91 11.65
C PRO A 111 -0.43 0.40 11.32
N VAL A 112 -0.62 0.74 10.04
CA VAL A 112 -1.40 1.91 9.64
C VAL A 112 -2.89 1.78 10.00
N MET A 113 -3.47 0.59 9.80
CA MET A 113 -4.86 0.33 10.18
C MET A 113 -5.00 0.26 11.71
N ASP A 114 -4.03 -0.37 12.36
CA ASP A 114 -4.02 -0.67 13.79
C ASP A 114 -3.88 0.57 14.65
N LEU A 115 -3.12 1.56 14.17
CA LEU A 115 -3.07 2.89 14.78
C LEU A 115 -4.48 3.42 15.07
N TYR A 116 -5.42 3.27 14.14
CA TYR A 116 -6.80 3.74 14.35
C TYR A 116 -7.65 2.76 15.17
N ALA A 117 -7.37 1.46 15.10
CA ALA A 117 -8.12 0.45 15.84
C ALA A 117 -7.76 0.45 17.33
N HIS A 118 -6.47 0.60 17.66
CA HIS A 118 -5.93 0.40 19.01
C HIS A 118 -5.62 1.68 19.76
N SER A 119 -5.66 2.83 19.09
CA SER A 119 -5.54 4.11 19.78
C SER A 119 -6.87 4.72 20.21
N ASN A 120 -6.77 5.70 21.10
CA ASN A 120 -7.88 6.57 21.45
C ASN A 120 -8.12 7.71 20.43
N TRP A 121 -7.64 7.60 19.19
CA TRP A 121 -7.77 8.66 18.16
C TRP A 121 -9.23 9.06 17.89
N VAL A 122 -10.15 8.10 17.87
CA VAL A 122 -11.59 8.37 17.71
C VAL A 122 -12.14 9.08 18.96
N GLU A 123 -11.73 8.65 20.15
CA GLU A 123 -12.14 9.21 21.43
C GLU A 123 -11.61 10.61 21.68
N LEU A 124 -10.48 10.98 21.06
CA LEU A 124 -9.99 12.36 20.97
C LEU A 124 -10.91 13.27 20.13
N GLY A 125 -11.94 12.72 19.48
CA GLY A 125 -12.84 13.45 18.58
C GLY A 125 -12.22 13.74 17.21
N SER A 126 -11.12 13.08 16.88
CA SER A 126 -10.40 13.31 15.61
C SER A 126 -11.19 12.72 14.44
N THR A 127 -11.36 13.54 13.39
CA THR A 127 -12.03 13.14 12.14
C THR A 127 -11.07 13.08 10.95
N GLY A 128 -9.89 13.67 11.09
CA GLY A 128 -8.81 13.64 10.10
C GLY A 128 -7.89 12.43 10.25
N ILE A 129 -7.21 12.10 9.17
CA ILE A 129 -6.12 11.11 9.18
C ILE A 129 -4.87 11.72 9.85
N ILE A 130 -4.02 10.88 10.45
CA ILE A 130 -2.88 11.32 11.27
C ILE A 130 -1.73 11.89 10.43
N ASP A 131 -1.58 11.45 9.18
CA ASP A 131 -0.53 11.91 8.28
C ASP A 131 -1.08 12.16 6.86
N THR A 132 -0.99 13.40 6.39
CA THR A 132 -1.39 13.85 5.05
C THR A 132 -0.21 14.14 4.11
N GLY A 133 1.01 13.89 4.58
CA GLY A 133 2.25 14.12 3.83
C GLY A 133 2.40 13.18 2.64
N LEU A 134 3.22 13.60 1.68
CA LEU A 134 3.59 12.79 0.50
C LEU A 134 5.05 12.29 0.55
N GLY A 135 5.80 12.77 1.53
CA GLY A 135 7.18 12.32 1.78
C GLY A 135 7.20 11.15 2.77
N SER A 136 8.36 10.95 3.37
CA SER A 136 8.55 9.92 4.39
C SER A 136 7.51 10.06 5.52
N TRP A 137 6.95 8.93 5.96
CA TRP A 137 5.86 8.87 6.96
C TRP A 137 6.29 9.54 8.27
N ARG A 138 5.41 10.30 8.92
CA ARG A 138 5.75 11.14 10.08
C ARG A 138 6.25 10.30 11.25
N THR A 139 7.28 10.75 11.95
CA THR A 139 7.60 10.12 13.24
C THR A 139 6.66 10.61 14.32
N LEU A 140 6.33 9.76 15.29
CA LEU A 140 5.61 10.14 16.51
C LEU A 140 6.47 9.86 17.76
N PRO A 141 7.51 10.68 18.03
CA PRO A 141 8.35 10.47 19.20
C PRO A 141 7.57 10.67 20.51
N ALA A 142 8.05 10.01 21.56
CA ALA A 142 7.50 10.11 22.90
C ALA A 142 7.32 11.56 23.37
N TRP A 143 6.14 11.86 23.93
CA TRP A 143 5.75 13.16 24.51
C TRP A 143 5.84 14.35 23.54
N THR A 144 5.62 14.10 22.24
CA THR A 144 5.58 15.15 21.22
C THR A 144 4.16 15.50 20.78
N THR A 145 3.97 16.76 20.36
CA THR A 145 2.66 17.22 19.88
C THR A 145 2.36 16.60 18.52
N VAL A 146 1.22 15.90 18.43
CA VAL A 146 0.74 15.25 17.20
C VAL A 146 -0.04 16.23 16.35
N SER A 147 -0.97 16.95 16.97
CA SER A 147 -1.81 17.97 16.36
C SER A 147 -2.48 18.83 17.44
N GLY A 148 -2.41 20.15 17.32
CA GLY A 148 -3.05 21.07 18.26
C GLY A 148 -2.64 20.79 19.71
N ASP A 149 -3.59 20.37 20.53
CA ASP A 149 -3.40 20.03 21.94
C ASP A 149 -3.16 18.54 22.21
N VAL A 150 -3.09 17.69 21.18
CA VAL A 150 -2.86 16.24 21.29
C VAL A 150 -1.37 15.92 21.34
N VAL A 151 -0.97 15.06 22.27
CA VAL A 151 0.42 14.64 22.52
C VAL A 151 0.52 13.12 22.45
N ALA A 152 1.47 12.57 21.72
CA ALA A 152 1.76 11.14 21.70
C ALA A 152 2.40 10.75 23.03
N VAL A 153 1.76 9.89 23.81
CA VAL A 153 2.24 9.43 25.10
C VAL A 153 2.95 8.11 24.90
N GLN A 154 4.22 8.04 25.30
CA GLN A 154 5.06 6.84 25.25
C GLN A 154 6.15 6.96 26.33
N GLY A 155 6.56 5.86 26.93
CA GLY A 155 7.44 5.82 28.08
C GLY A 155 6.71 5.33 29.33
N GLU A 156 7.24 4.30 29.98
CA GLU A 156 6.84 3.79 31.32
C GLU A 156 6.67 4.86 32.42
N SER A 157 7.25 6.05 32.23
CA SER A 157 7.23 7.12 33.22
C SER A 157 6.82 8.45 32.62
N ILE A 158 5.99 9.19 33.35
CA ILE A 158 5.64 10.57 33.02
C ILE A 158 6.91 11.45 33.15
N PRO A 159 7.34 12.16 32.10
CA PRO A 159 8.55 12.96 32.12
C PRO A 159 8.50 14.09 33.14
N THR A 160 9.68 14.50 33.62
CA THR A 160 9.79 15.60 34.58
C THR A 160 9.12 16.88 34.04
N GLY A 161 8.30 17.51 34.89
CA GLY A 161 7.57 18.73 34.56
C GLY A 161 6.20 18.48 33.93
N TRP A 162 5.95 17.30 33.36
CA TRP A 162 4.62 16.91 32.91
C TRP A 162 3.75 16.46 34.09
N ARG A 163 2.44 16.64 33.93
CA ARG A 163 1.44 15.97 34.77
C ARG A 163 0.48 15.24 33.84
N ALA A 164 0.08 14.04 34.22
CA ALA A 164 -0.88 13.26 33.49
C ALA A 164 -1.84 12.58 34.47
N THR A 165 -3.12 12.57 34.12
CA THR A 165 -4.15 11.82 34.83
C THR A 165 -5.12 11.21 33.82
N LEU A 166 -5.71 10.07 34.14
CA LEU A 166 -6.81 9.50 33.37
C LEU A 166 -8.11 9.75 34.14
N PRO A 167 -8.97 10.70 33.69
CA PRO A 167 -10.23 10.96 34.37
C PRO A 167 -11.11 9.71 34.40
N SER A 168 -11.80 9.47 35.52
CA SER A 168 -12.69 8.31 35.67
C SER A 168 -13.71 8.21 34.53
N GLY A 169 -13.74 7.07 33.85
CA GLY A 169 -14.63 6.81 32.71
C GLY A 169 -14.22 7.46 31.39
N SER A 170 -13.07 8.15 31.35
CA SER A 170 -12.49 8.70 30.13
C SER A 170 -11.59 7.67 29.45
N LYS A 171 -11.53 7.73 28.11
CA LYS A 171 -10.50 7.05 27.31
C LYS A 171 -9.38 7.99 26.86
N VAL A 172 -9.40 9.23 27.34
CA VAL A 172 -8.48 10.30 26.96
C VAL A 172 -7.75 10.78 28.21
N PRO A 173 -6.43 10.55 28.31
CA PRO A 173 -5.60 11.14 29.36
C PRO A 173 -5.63 12.66 29.29
N ALA A 174 -5.81 13.30 30.45
CA ALA A 174 -5.66 14.73 30.64
C ALA A 174 -4.20 15.02 31.00
N LEU A 175 -3.54 15.85 30.19
CA LEU A 175 -2.13 16.20 30.36
C LEU A 175 -2.00 17.68 30.73
N THR A 176 -0.94 18.01 31.46
CA THR A 176 -0.48 19.38 31.66
C THR A 176 0.99 19.43 31.26
N ARG A 177 1.30 20.31 30.29
CA ARG A 177 2.68 20.55 29.82
C ARG A 177 3.52 21.22 30.92
N PRO A 178 4.86 21.21 30.79
CA PRO A 178 5.75 21.88 31.76
C PRO A 178 5.48 23.37 31.96
N ASP A 179 4.91 24.05 30.95
CA ASP A 179 4.52 25.47 31.02
C ASP A 179 3.13 25.71 31.65
N GLY A 180 2.46 24.65 32.10
CA GLY A 180 1.11 24.71 32.69
C GLY A 180 -0.03 24.65 31.67
N THR A 181 0.25 24.56 30.36
CA THR A 181 -0.81 24.49 29.35
C THR A 181 -1.46 23.10 29.31
N PRO A 182 -2.81 23.01 29.24
CA PRO A 182 -3.50 21.73 29.09
C PRO A 182 -3.22 21.06 27.74
N ALA A 183 -3.17 19.73 27.74
CA ALA A 183 -3.06 18.89 26.55
C ALA A 183 -3.86 17.59 26.73
N ARG A 184 -4.06 16.84 25.65
CA ARG A 184 -4.74 15.53 25.65
C ARG A 184 -3.77 14.45 25.18
N GLY A 185 -3.80 13.29 25.84
CA GLY A 185 -2.93 12.17 25.50
C GLY A 185 -3.51 11.33 24.37
N LEU A 186 -2.70 11.11 23.33
CA LEU A 186 -2.86 10.01 22.40
C LEU A 186 -2.12 8.80 22.97
N ILE A 187 -2.86 7.73 23.24
CA ILE A 187 -2.36 6.45 23.74
C ILE A 187 -2.89 5.31 22.86
N THR A 188 -2.19 4.18 22.86
CA THR A 188 -2.71 2.91 22.34
C THR A 188 -2.91 1.92 23.49
N GLY A 189 -3.68 0.87 23.24
CA GLY A 189 -4.03 -0.10 24.27
C GLY A 189 -2.84 -0.94 24.73
N THR A 190 -2.71 -1.20 26.02
CA THR A 190 -1.65 -2.06 26.55
C THR A 190 -1.92 -3.54 26.24
N PHE A 191 -0.91 -4.22 25.70
CA PHE A 191 -0.93 -5.65 25.42
C PHE A 191 0.48 -6.22 25.54
N GLY A 192 0.67 -7.22 26.41
CA GLY A 192 2.01 -7.78 26.65
C GLY A 192 2.94 -6.74 27.31
N PRO A 193 4.26 -6.80 27.02
CA PRO A 193 5.16 -5.69 27.35
C PRO A 193 4.70 -4.42 26.62
N ASP A 194 4.56 -3.34 27.36
CA ASP A 194 4.19 -2.04 26.81
C ASP A 194 5.22 -0.96 27.16
N ASP A 195 4.96 0.25 26.67
CA ASP A 195 5.70 1.48 26.93
C ASP A 195 4.69 2.60 27.28
N CYS A 196 3.58 2.26 27.94
CA CYS A 196 2.60 3.23 28.43
C CYS A 196 2.92 3.61 29.88
N PRO A 197 2.70 4.86 30.32
CA PRO A 197 2.77 5.17 31.74
C PRO A 197 1.60 4.54 32.50
N ASP A 198 1.89 3.63 33.44
CA ASP A 198 0.93 2.92 34.33
C ASP A 198 -0.18 3.80 34.94
N ALA A 199 0.11 5.09 35.16
CA ALA A 199 -0.84 6.01 35.80
C ALA A 199 -2.00 6.44 34.88
N ILE A 200 -1.87 6.23 33.56
CA ILE A 200 -2.80 6.72 32.55
C ILE A 200 -3.02 5.73 31.40
N ASP A 201 -2.58 4.49 31.55
CA ASP A 201 -2.74 3.45 30.54
C ASP A 201 -4.19 2.97 30.45
N LEU A 202 -4.49 2.27 29.36
CA LEU A 202 -5.75 1.58 29.13
C LEU A 202 -5.44 0.26 28.47
N GLY A 203 -6.13 -0.80 28.89
CA GLY A 203 -5.94 -2.11 28.30
C GLY A 203 -6.33 -2.12 26.83
N HIS A 204 -5.71 -3.01 26.05
CA HIS A 204 -6.11 -3.28 24.67
C HIS A 204 -7.64 -3.51 24.54
N GLY A 205 -8.23 -4.27 25.47
CA GLY A 205 -9.68 -4.50 25.49
C GLY A 205 -10.54 -3.24 25.65
N ASP A 206 -10.00 -2.16 26.22
CA ASP A 206 -10.70 -0.88 26.39
C ASP A 206 -10.65 -0.04 25.11
N LEU A 207 -9.54 -0.06 24.38
CA LEU A 207 -9.32 0.80 23.23
C LEU A 207 -9.59 0.15 21.88
N ASN A 208 -9.57 -1.18 21.79
CA ASN A 208 -9.66 -1.86 20.51
C ASN A 208 -11.01 -1.65 19.81
N LYS A 209 -10.94 -1.70 18.48
CA LYS A 209 -12.06 -1.42 17.56
C LYS A 209 -12.06 -2.47 16.46
N ASP A 210 -11.78 -3.71 16.79
CA ASP A 210 -11.43 -4.72 15.79
C ASP A 210 -12.65 -5.31 15.09
N SER A 211 -13.81 -5.22 15.76
CA SER A 211 -15.06 -5.81 15.33
C SER A 211 -16.20 -4.78 15.34
N SER A 212 -17.19 -5.00 14.48
CA SER A 212 -18.27 -4.03 14.21
C SER A 212 -19.18 -3.71 15.40
N ASP A 213 -19.15 -4.53 16.45
CA ASP A 213 -19.87 -4.34 17.71
C ASP A 213 -19.13 -3.44 18.70
N ARG A 214 -17.84 -3.12 18.46
CA ARG A 214 -17.06 -2.21 19.29
C ARG A 214 -17.42 -0.74 19.04
N ALA A 215 -17.51 0.02 20.12
CA ALA A 215 -17.75 1.45 20.03
C ALA A 215 -16.59 2.15 19.28
N GLY A 216 -16.92 2.98 18.30
CA GLY A 216 -15.91 3.69 17.49
C GLY A 216 -15.40 2.91 16.27
N PHE A 217 -15.79 1.64 16.08
CA PHE A 217 -15.40 0.80 14.94
C PHE A 217 -15.57 1.50 13.59
N THR A 218 -16.78 2.00 13.30
CA THR A 218 -17.10 2.60 12.01
C THR A 218 -16.21 3.82 11.72
N GLN A 219 -15.94 4.64 12.75
CA GLN A 219 -15.09 5.81 12.64
C GLN A 219 -13.63 5.41 12.38
N ALA A 220 -13.08 4.49 13.18
CA ALA A 220 -11.72 4.00 13.03
C ALA A 220 -11.50 3.32 11.67
N ARG A 221 -12.39 2.42 11.25
CA ARG A 221 -12.33 1.77 9.94
C ARG A 221 -12.37 2.79 8.81
N GLY A 222 -13.25 3.79 8.91
CA GLY A 222 -13.33 4.87 7.93
C GLY A 222 -12.07 5.74 7.86
N LEU A 223 -11.39 5.96 8.98
CA LEU A 223 -10.10 6.65 9.04
C LEU A 223 -8.97 5.81 8.42
N ALA A 224 -8.92 4.51 8.72
CA ALA A 224 -7.99 3.57 8.14
C ALA A 224 -8.10 3.53 6.61
N VAL A 225 -9.33 3.43 6.06
CA VAL A 225 -9.56 3.53 4.60
C VAL A 225 -9.01 4.83 4.02
N ARG A 226 -9.23 5.97 4.70
CA ARG A 226 -8.73 7.27 4.23
C ARG A 226 -7.20 7.37 4.31
N GLN A 227 -6.58 6.79 5.33
CA GLN A 227 -5.12 6.76 5.45
C GLN A 227 -4.52 5.86 4.36
N LEU A 228 -5.03 4.65 4.13
CA LEU A 228 -4.52 3.80 3.04
C LEU A 228 -4.70 4.41 1.64
N ARG A 229 -5.79 5.16 1.43
CA ARG A 229 -5.96 5.99 0.22
C ARG A 229 -4.83 7.02 0.07
N GLN A 230 -4.45 7.69 1.16
CA GLN A 230 -3.30 8.60 1.19
C GLN A 230 -1.98 7.84 0.93
N GLU A 231 -1.83 6.63 1.47
CA GLU A 231 -0.63 5.81 1.30
C GLU A 231 -0.35 5.47 -0.17
N TRP A 232 -1.38 5.17 -0.98
CA TRP A 232 -1.20 5.03 -2.44
C TRP A 232 -0.58 6.29 -3.08
N CYS A 233 -1.11 7.46 -2.73
CA CYS A 233 -0.60 8.73 -3.24
C CYS A 233 0.83 9.01 -2.76
N ARG A 234 1.15 8.65 -1.51
CA ARG A 234 2.50 8.75 -0.94
C ARG A 234 3.49 7.85 -1.69
N THR A 235 3.14 6.58 -1.94
CA THR A 235 3.98 5.63 -2.68
C THR A 235 4.40 6.19 -4.04
N LEU A 236 3.45 6.70 -4.83
CA LEU A 236 3.74 7.30 -6.14
C LEU A 236 4.67 8.52 -6.04
N ASN A 237 4.48 9.37 -5.01
CA ASN A 237 5.31 10.55 -4.82
C ASN A 237 6.73 10.20 -4.33
N LEU A 238 6.88 9.19 -3.47
CA LEU A 238 8.19 8.68 -3.05
C LEU A 238 8.97 8.09 -4.22
N LEU A 239 8.31 7.27 -5.05
CA LEU A 239 8.90 6.70 -6.27
C LEU A 239 9.31 7.79 -7.26
N ASN A 240 8.44 8.77 -7.49
CA ASN A 240 8.76 9.89 -8.39
C ASN A 240 9.88 10.78 -7.85
N SER A 241 9.96 10.97 -6.53
CA SER A 241 11.05 11.70 -5.90
C SER A 241 12.39 10.98 -6.06
N ARG A 242 12.41 9.64 -5.90
CA ARG A 242 13.64 8.84 -5.92
C ARG A 242 14.12 8.51 -7.35
N TYR A 243 13.21 8.15 -8.25
CA TYR A 243 13.54 7.64 -9.59
C TYR A 243 12.87 8.43 -10.73
N GLY A 244 12.18 9.52 -10.42
CA GLY A 244 11.40 10.25 -11.42
C GLY A 244 10.23 9.43 -11.96
N PRO A 245 9.71 9.81 -13.14
CA PRO A 245 8.56 9.12 -13.75
C PRO A 245 8.77 7.61 -13.94
N ALA A 246 10.02 7.16 -14.13
CA ALA A 246 10.34 5.75 -14.29
C ALA A 246 9.98 4.90 -13.06
N GLY A 247 10.14 5.43 -11.85
CA GLY A 247 9.76 4.72 -10.62
C GLY A 247 8.26 4.47 -10.51
N THR A 248 7.44 5.34 -11.12
CA THR A 248 5.97 5.25 -11.02
C THR A 248 5.33 4.40 -12.10
N SER A 249 6.05 4.11 -13.20
CA SER A 249 5.42 3.54 -14.39
C SER A 249 4.97 2.11 -14.19
N LEU A 250 5.73 1.30 -13.45
CA LEU A 250 5.34 -0.08 -13.17
C LEU A 250 4.05 -0.13 -12.34
N PRO A 251 3.94 0.48 -11.14
CA PRO A 251 2.70 0.48 -10.38
C PRO A 251 1.50 1.03 -11.17
N MET A 252 1.69 2.13 -11.90
CA MET A 252 0.62 2.73 -12.71
C MET A 252 0.19 1.87 -13.91
N THR A 253 1.03 0.92 -14.34
CA THR A 253 0.76 0.05 -15.49
C THR A 253 0.19 -1.29 -15.06
N LEU A 254 0.76 -1.91 -14.02
CA LEU A 254 0.48 -3.29 -13.63
C LEU A 254 -0.34 -3.40 -12.34
N TRP A 255 -0.30 -2.43 -11.42
CA TRP A 255 -1.07 -2.46 -10.17
C TRP A 255 -2.39 -1.69 -10.23
N VAL A 256 -2.83 -1.33 -11.43
CA VAL A 256 -4.12 -0.67 -11.67
C VAL A 256 -4.89 -1.48 -12.69
N ARG A 257 -6.18 -1.76 -12.45
CA ARG A 257 -7.06 -2.48 -13.39
C ARG A 257 -7.49 -1.61 -14.57
N PRO A 258 -7.78 -2.18 -15.76
CA PRO A 258 -8.23 -1.38 -16.88
C PRO A 258 -9.58 -0.73 -16.56
N GLY A 259 -9.72 0.56 -16.87
CA GLY A 259 -10.92 1.33 -16.56
C GLY A 259 -11.09 1.73 -15.09
N ALA A 260 -10.21 1.29 -14.19
CA ALA A 260 -10.23 1.72 -12.78
C ALA A 260 -9.55 3.09 -12.59
N SER A 261 -9.89 3.76 -11.50
CA SER A 261 -9.35 5.08 -11.14
C SER A 261 -8.42 4.97 -9.91
N PRO A 262 -7.09 5.05 -10.08
CA PRO A 262 -6.12 5.06 -8.99
C PRO A 262 -5.95 6.46 -8.36
N HIS A 263 -7.04 7.23 -8.32
CA HIS A 263 -7.08 8.65 -7.93
C HIS A 263 -7.98 8.80 -6.70
N PRO A 264 -7.52 8.42 -5.50
CA PRO A 264 -8.37 8.38 -4.32
C PRO A 264 -8.76 9.79 -3.85
N THR A 265 -10.04 9.97 -3.52
CA THR A 265 -10.58 11.24 -3.01
C THR A 265 -9.95 11.62 -1.67
N GLY A 266 -9.86 12.93 -1.40
CA GLY A 266 -9.27 13.44 -0.16
C GLY A 266 -7.74 13.40 -0.11
N THR A 267 -7.08 13.06 -1.22
CA THR A 267 -5.61 13.04 -1.35
C THR A 267 -5.15 14.06 -2.40
N ALA A 268 -3.85 14.34 -2.48
CA ALA A 268 -3.28 15.16 -3.55
C ALA A 268 -3.46 14.53 -4.95
N CYS A 269 -3.62 13.21 -5.00
CA CYS A 269 -3.87 12.41 -6.21
C CYS A 269 -5.37 12.30 -6.55
N ALA A 270 -6.25 13.04 -5.85
CA ALA A 270 -7.68 13.02 -6.15
C ALA A 270 -7.97 13.48 -7.59
N PRO A 271 -9.06 13.00 -8.22
CA PRO A 271 -9.36 13.33 -9.61
C PRO A 271 -9.53 14.83 -9.80
N ALA A 272 -8.79 15.39 -10.75
CA ALA A 272 -8.93 16.79 -11.15
C ALA A 272 -9.75 16.91 -12.44
N SER A 273 -10.36 18.08 -12.65
CA SER A 273 -10.97 18.39 -13.94
C SER A 273 -9.92 18.28 -15.05
N GLY A 274 -10.36 17.77 -16.19
CA GLY A 274 -9.47 17.68 -17.34
C GLY A 274 -9.05 19.03 -17.88
N GLY A 275 -7.92 19.05 -18.59
CA GLY A 275 -7.61 20.15 -19.48
C GLY A 275 -8.17 19.95 -20.88
N THR A 276 -7.94 20.94 -21.73
CA THR A 276 -8.48 21.05 -23.09
C THR A 276 -7.66 20.31 -24.14
N VAL A 277 -6.54 19.69 -23.75
CA VAL A 277 -5.65 18.98 -24.68
C VAL A 277 -5.88 17.48 -24.55
N ARG A 278 -6.30 16.84 -25.63
CA ARG A 278 -6.40 15.39 -25.73
C ARG A 278 -5.06 14.83 -26.17
N VAL A 279 -4.40 14.07 -25.29
CA VAL A 279 -3.20 13.29 -25.60
C VAL A 279 -3.64 11.89 -26.00
N GLN A 280 -3.20 11.41 -27.16
CA GLN A 280 -3.40 10.03 -27.59
C GLN A 280 -2.07 9.32 -27.76
N VAL A 281 -2.03 8.05 -27.36
CA VAL A 281 -0.83 7.20 -27.41
C VAL A 281 -1.18 5.86 -28.01
N SER A 282 -0.46 5.48 -29.06
CA SER A 282 -0.58 4.16 -29.70
C SER A 282 0.78 3.48 -29.73
N VAL A 283 0.81 2.19 -29.39
CA VAL A 283 1.98 1.35 -29.69
C VAL A 283 1.95 1.03 -31.18
N THR A 284 3.03 1.34 -31.88
CA THR A 284 3.19 1.12 -33.34
C THR A 284 4.04 -0.09 -33.65
N SER A 285 4.93 -0.46 -32.74
CA SER A 285 5.76 -1.66 -32.79
C SER A 285 6.13 -2.04 -31.36
N LEU A 286 6.12 -3.34 -31.07
CA LEU A 286 6.58 -3.90 -29.81
C LEU A 286 7.42 -5.13 -30.12
N ARG A 287 8.65 -5.14 -29.61
CA ARG A 287 9.57 -6.26 -29.68
C ARG A 287 9.77 -6.84 -28.29
N VAL A 288 9.67 -8.15 -28.20
CA VAL A 288 10.07 -8.95 -27.05
C VAL A 288 11.55 -9.28 -27.25
N ASN A 289 12.41 -8.68 -26.45
CA ASN A 289 13.84 -8.98 -26.47
C ASN A 289 14.11 -10.29 -25.73
N ASP A 290 13.41 -10.51 -24.63
CA ASP A 290 13.47 -11.67 -23.75
C ASP A 290 12.03 -11.95 -23.26
N ASP A 291 11.60 -13.19 -23.36
CA ASP A 291 10.26 -13.67 -22.97
C ASP A 291 10.22 -14.30 -21.58
N THR A 292 11.35 -14.36 -20.85
CA THR A 292 11.50 -14.88 -19.48
C THR A 292 11.20 -16.37 -19.26
N ASP A 293 10.47 -17.03 -20.16
CA ASP A 293 10.24 -18.48 -20.15
C ASP A 293 11.49 -19.29 -20.56
N PRO A 294 12.05 -20.14 -19.68
CA PRO A 294 13.20 -20.99 -19.99
C PRO A 294 12.87 -22.22 -20.87
N PHE A 295 11.59 -22.55 -21.06
CA PHE A 295 11.12 -23.80 -21.68
C PHE A 295 10.15 -23.61 -22.84
N GLY A 296 10.23 -22.51 -23.59
CA GLY A 296 9.37 -22.40 -24.76
C GLY A 296 9.23 -20.99 -25.29
N SER A 297 7.97 -20.57 -25.40
CA SER A 297 7.59 -19.22 -25.82
C SER A 297 6.62 -18.76 -24.76
N GLY A 298 7.00 -17.73 -24.02
CA GLY A 298 6.22 -17.31 -22.86
C GLY A 298 4.80 -16.89 -23.20
N GLU A 299 3.93 -16.97 -22.22
CA GLU A 299 2.52 -16.60 -22.26
C GLU A 299 2.32 -15.11 -21.94
N LEU A 300 2.84 -14.27 -22.83
CA LEU A 300 3.06 -12.87 -22.52
C LEU A 300 1.80 -12.01 -22.54
N ASN A 301 1.73 -11.11 -21.56
CA ASN A 301 0.76 -10.04 -21.45
C ASN A 301 1.46 -8.67 -21.48
N PHE A 302 0.78 -7.64 -21.98
CA PHE A 302 1.33 -6.29 -22.08
C PHE A 302 0.35 -5.25 -21.54
N GLY A 303 0.82 -4.40 -20.64
CA GLY A 303 0.14 -3.21 -20.14
C GLY A 303 0.71 -1.93 -20.75
N LEU A 304 -0.18 -1.00 -21.09
CA LEU A 304 0.15 0.37 -21.46
C LEU A 304 -0.57 1.34 -20.52
N SER A 305 0.13 2.34 -20.00
CA SER A 305 -0.43 3.40 -19.17
C SER A 305 -0.12 4.79 -19.74
N LEU A 306 -1.06 5.72 -19.54
CA LEU A 306 -0.90 7.14 -19.84
C LEU A 306 -1.46 7.93 -18.65
N TYR A 307 -0.65 8.77 -18.02
CA TYR A 307 -1.05 9.52 -16.83
C TYR A 307 -0.39 10.89 -16.71
N SER A 308 -0.99 11.77 -15.90
CA SER A 308 -0.42 13.07 -15.55
C SER A 308 0.68 12.93 -14.52
N GLY A 309 1.71 13.78 -14.58
CA GLY A 309 2.76 13.83 -13.56
C GLY A 309 2.27 14.27 -12.17
N THR A 310 1.02 14.72 -12.05
CA THR A 310 0.35 14.99 -10.77
C THR A 310 -0.39 13.79 -10.19
N PHE A 311 -0.48 12.68 -10.93
CA PHE A 311 -1.23 11.48 -10.55
C PHE A 311 -2.70 11.73 -10.23
N GLN A 312 -3.33 12.69 -10.91
CA GLN A 312 -4.76 13.00 -10.75
C GLN A 312 -5.58 12.45 -11.91
N ARG A 313 -4.90 11.97 -12.96
CA ARG A 313 -5.48 11.48 -14.20
C ARG A 313 -4.65 10.35 -14.75
N SER A 314 -5.32 9.29 -15.17
CA SER A 314 -4.69 8.18 -15.87
C SER A 314 -5.70 7.45 -16.73
N THR A 315 -5.18 6.68 -17.68
CA THR A 315 -5.90 5.66 -18.44
C THR A 315 -4.92 4.54 -18.75
N ARG A 316 -5.43 3.34 -18.99
CA ARG A 316 -4.61 2.17 -19.27
C ARG A 316 -5.32 1.16 -20.16
N SER A 317 -4.54 0.30 -20.79
CA SER A 317 -5.00 -0.85 -21.56
C SER A 317 -4.09 -2.04 -21.31
N THR A 318 -4.62 -3.23 -21.54
CA THR A 318 -3.86 -4.48 -21.54
C THR A 318 -4.17 -5.26 -22.81
N SER A 319 -3.27 -6.17 -23.16
CA SER A 319 -3.43 -7.15 -24.24
C SER A 319 -2.69 -8.43 -23.87
N GLY A 320 -3.27 -9.59 -24.16
CA GLY A 320 -2.73 -10.90 -23.81
C GLY A 320 -3.80 -11.78 -23.16
N PRO A 321 -3.44 -13.02 -22.78
CA PRO A 321 -2.12 -13.63 -22.94
C PRO A 321 -1.85 -14.06 -24.40
N PHE A 322 -0.57 -14.10 -24.80
CA PHE A 322 -0.15 -14.57 -26.12
C PHE A 322 1.16 -15.36 -26.05
N SER A 323 1.20 -16.55 -26.66
CA SER A 323 2.48 -17.27 -26.85
C SER A 323 3.39 -16.52 -27.84
N ILE A 324 4.52 -16.02 -27.35
CA ILE A 324 5.49 -15.21 -28.11
C ILE A 324 6.92 -15.54 -27.67
N SER A 325 7.77 -15.93 -28.62
CA SER A 325 9.18 -16.23 -28.32
C SER A 325 10.06 -14.99 -28.20
N SER A 326 11.12 -15.10 -27.41
CA SER A 326 12.29 -14.21 -27.40
C SER A 326 12.71 -13.74 -28.79
N GLY A 327 13.01 -12.44 -28.92
CA GLY A 327 13.47 -11.79 -30.16
C GLY A 327 12.35 -11.42 -31.15
N SER A 328 11.11 -11.84 -30.92
CA SER A 328 9.98 -11.67 -31.83
C SER A 328 9.32 -10.29 -31.74
N ASN A 329 8.64 -9.90 -32.82
CA ASN A 329 7.75 -8.74 -32.81
C ASN A 329 6.32 -9.18 -32.52
N VAL A 330 5.62 -8.41 -31.68
CA VAL A 330 4.20 -8.59 -31.40
C VAL A 330 3.40 -8.12 -32.63
N SER A 331 2.45 -8.94 -33.07
CA SER A 331 1.62 -8.60 -34.22
C SER A 331 0.73 -7.39 -33.92
N SER A 332 0.42 -6.58 -34.93
CA SER A 332 -0.30 -5.31 -34.74
C SER A 332 -1.69 -5.48 -34.11
N GLY A 333 -2.36 -6.60 -34.34
CA GLY A 333 -3.65 -6.94 -33.73
C GLY A 333 -3.57 -7.42 -32.27
N ARG A 334 -2.36 -7.59 -31.75
CA ARG A 334 -2.06 -8.04 -30.38
C ARG A 334 -1.41 -6.95 -29.52
N LEU A 335 -1.31 -5.72 -30.03
CA LEU A 335 -0.77 -4.59 -29.27
C LEU A 335 -1.81 -4.04 -28.27
N PRO A 336 -1.37 -3.43 -27.16
CA PRO A 336 -2.28 -2.72 -26.26
C PRO A 336 -3.11 -1.66 -27.00
N ALA A 337 -4.38 -1.51 -26.60
CA ALA A 337 -5.28 -0.54 -27.21
C ALA A 337 -4.75 0.90 -27.08
N THR A 338 -5.05 1.73 -28.08
CA THR A 338 -4.72 3.16 -28.08
C THR A 338 -5.35 3.85 -26.87
N LEU A 339 -4.56 4.64 -26.17
CA LEU A 339 -5.00 5.42 -25.03
C LEU A 339 -5.32 6.85 -25.42
N SER A 340 -6.27 7.44 -24.71
CA SER A 340 -6.64 8.85 -24.84
C SER A 340 -6.88 9.44 -23.47
N LEU A 341 -6.19 10.54 -23.14
CA LEU A 341 -6.35 11.25 -21.87
C LEU A 341 -6.42 12.75 -22.12
N CYS A 342 -7.37 13.41 -21.46
CA CYS A 342 -7.45 14.87 -21.47
C CYS A 342 -6.50 15.45 -20.42
N MET A 343 -5.76 16.50 -20.74
CA MET A 343 -4.71 17.05 -19.89
C MET A 343 -4.63 18.56 -20.06
N ALA A 344 -4.18 19.27 -19.03
CA ALA A 344 -3.83 20.67 -19.18
C ALA A 344 -2.61 20.80 -20.11
N ALA A 345 -2.52 21.92 -20.82
CA ALA A 345 -1.41 22.17 -21.74
C ALA A 345 -0.03 22.22 -21.04
N THR A 346 -0.02 22.35 -19.71
CA THR A 346 1.17 22.37 -18.85
C THR A 346 1.42 21.06 -18.10
N ASP A 347 0.52 20.07 -18.23
CA ASP A 347 0.69 18.82 -17.49
C ASP A 347 1.87 18.01 -18.03
N ARG A 348 2.73 17.53 -17.13
CA ARG A 348 3.70 16.49 -17.50
C ARG A 348 2.94 15.24 -17.96
N VAL A 349 3.33 14.72 -19.13
CA VAL A 349 2.83 13.46 -19.69
C VAL A 349 3.78 12.35 -19.29
N VAL A 350 3.23 11.24 -18.79
CA VAL A 350 4.00 10.00 -18.53
C VAL A 350 3.31 8.84 -19.22
N ILE A 351 4.11 8.02 -19.90
CA ILE A 351 3.69 6.82 -20.62
C ILE A 351 4.54 5.66 -20.12
N GLY A 352 3.90 4.60 -19.63
CA GLY A 352 4.57 3.36 -19.22
C GLY A 352 4.14 2.20 -20.10
N LEU A 353 5.06 1.29 -20.42
CA LEU A 353 4.77 -0.01 -21.00
C LEU A 353 5.56 -1.08 -20.26
N HIS A 354 4.85 -2.07 -19.75
CA HIS A 354 5.40 -3.22 -19.03
C HIS A 354 4.56 -4.43 -19.39
N GLY A 355 5.08 -5.62 -19.17
CA GLY A 355 4.33 -6.85 -19.37
C GLY A 355 4.61 -7.84 -18.26
N TRP A 356 4.04 -9.02 -18.38
CA TRP A 356 4.38 -10.15 -17.55
C TRP A 356 4.25 -11.43 -18.36
N ASP A 357 5.01 -12.43 -17.97
CA ASP A 357 4.83 -13.81 -18.37
C ASP A 357 3.86 -14.50 -17.41
N ASP A 358 3.00 -15.36 -17.93
CA ASP A 358 1.84 -15.93 -17.21
C ASP A 358 2.07 -17.42 -17.00
N ASP A 359 3.15 -17.73 -16.26
CA ASP A 359 3.72 -19.06 -16.07
C ASP A 359 2.99 -19.88 -14.98
N GLU A 360 1.67 -19.77 -14.90
CA GLU A 360 0.90 -20.41 -13.83
C GLU A 360 0.87 -21.94 -13.98
N ALA A 361 1.72 -22.62 -13.18
CA ALA A 361 1.84 -24.07 -13.14
C ALA A 361 0.48 -24.76 -12.84
N GLY A 362 -0.06 -25.46 -13.84
CA GLY A 362 -1.24 -26.32 -13.68
C GLY A 362 -2.60 -25.65 -13.91
N VAL A 363 -2.63 -24.32 -14.10
CA VAL A 363 -3.86 -23.56 -14.40
C VAL A 363 -3.86 -23.05 -15.84
N GLY A 364 -2.66 -22.83 -16.41
CA GLY A 364 -2.45 -22.27 -17.74
C GLY A 364 -2.73 -20.76 -17.75
N ALA A 365 -2.18 -20.05 -18.74
CA ALA A 365 -2.24 -18.59 -18.81
C ALA A 365 -3.66 -18.01 -18.65
N ASN A 366 -3.93 -17.46 -17.47
CA ASN A 366 -5.25 -16.99 -17.05
C ASN A 366 -5.46 -15.48 -17.38
N GLY A 367 -4.39 -14.80 -17.82
CA GLY A 367 -4.34 -13.39 -18.20
C GLY A 367 -4.37 -12.41 -17.03
N LEU A 368 -4.25 -12.89 -15.79
CA LEU A 368 -4.14 -12.08 -14.58
C LEU A 368 -2.68 -11.81 -14.28
N TYR A 369 -2.40 -10.70 -13.60
CA TYR A 369 -1.07 -10.40 -13.06
C TYR A 369 -1.08 -10.71 -11.57
N GLN A 370 -0.31 -11.73 -11.16
CA GLN A 370 -0.35 -12.34 -9.84
C GLN A 370 0.99 -12.93 -9.41
N SER A 371 1.13 -13.18 -8.10
CA SER A 371 2.35 -13.73 -7.51
C SER A 371 2.76 -15.03 -8.22
N GLY A 372 4.03 -15.09 -8.63
CA GLY A 372 4.56 -16.14 -9.51
C GLY A 372 4.83 -15.69 -10.94
N ASP A 373 4.15 -14.66 -11.43
CA ASP A 373 4.36 -14.14 -12.79
C ASP A 373 5.67 -13.34 -12.90
N GLU A 374 6.46 -13.61 -13.93
CA GLU A 374 7.69 -12.90 -14.24
C GLU A 374 7.40 -11.55 -14.89
N LEU A 375 8.04 -10.49 -14.40
CA LEU A 375 7.92 -9.16 -14.96
C LEU A 375 8.70 -9.02 -16.28
N LEU A 376 8.02 -8.55 -17.33
CA LEU A 376 8.66 -8.05 -18.55
C LEU A 376 8.87 -6.53 -18.47
N ARG A 377 10.11 -6.06 -18.26
CA ARG A 377 10.39 -4.63 -18.16
C ARG A 377 10.43 -3.98 -19.54
N GLY A 378 9.49 -3.05 -19.75
CA GLY A 378 9.45 -2.27 -21.00
C GLY A 378 9.90 -0.83 -20.85
N GLY A 379 9.49 -0.10 -19.82
CA GLY A 379 10.04 1.22 -19.52
C GLY A 379 9.10 2.39 -19.82
N THR A 380 9.67 3.59 -19.76
CA THR A 380 8.90 4.81 -19.51
C THR A 380 9.34 5.93 -20.46
N PHE A 381 8.36 6.66 -20.99
CA PHE A 381 8.58 7.96 -21.61
C PHE A 381 7.91 9.04 -20.76
N SER A 382 8.58 10.20 -20.61
CA SER A 382 7.94 11.37 -20.02
C SER A 382 8.30 12.65 -20.77
N ALA A 383 7.36 13.59 -20.79
CA ALA A 383 7.53 14.91 -21.38
C ALA A 383 6.93 15.97 -20.48
N SER A 384 7.55 17.15 -20.44
CA SER A 384 7.14 18.25 -19.56
C SER A 384 5.76 18.84 -19.89
N SER A 385 5.21 18.56 -21.08
CA SER A 385 3.89 19.02 -21.52
C SER A 385 3.31 18.09 -22.60
N PRO A 386 2.00 18.14 -22.89
CA PRO A 386 1.40 17.44 -24.03
C PRO A 386 2.07 17.77 -25.36
N ALA A 387 2.42 19.04 -25.59
CA ALA A 387 3.08 19.48 -26.82
C ALA A 387 4.48 18.85 -26.98
N ALA A 388 5.26 18.76 -25.90
CA ALA A 388 6.57 18.13 -25.91
C ALA A 388 6.50 16.60 -26.09
N ALA A 389 5.36 15.99 -25.78
CA ALA A 389 5.16 14.56 -25.93
C ALA A 389 5.00 14.13 -27.41
N VAL A 390 4.52 15.02 -28.29
CA VAL A 390 4.12 14.71 -29.67
C VAL A 390 5.26 14.16 -30.53
N GLY A 391 4.96 13.07 -31.24
CA GLY A 391 5.84 12.46 -32.23
C GLY A 391 6.05 10.96 -31.99
N SER A 392 7.02 10.39 -32.71
CA SER A 392 7.46 9.01 -32.47
C SER A 392 8.39 8.97 -31.25
N ARG A 393 8.16 7.99 -30.36
CA ARG A 393 8.93 7.80 -29.12
C ARG A 393 9.34 6.34 -28.98
N THR A 394 10.57 6.10 -28.57
CA THR A 394 11.04 4.76 -28.21
C THR A 394 11.05 4.61 -26.69
N ILE A 395 10.58 3.48 -26.19
CA ILE A 395 10.75 3.05 -24.80
C ILE A 395 11.38 1.65 -24.77
N SER A 396 12.26 1.40 -23.80
CA SER A 396 12.92 0.11 -23.61
C SER A 396 13.40 -0.04 -22.16
N GLY A 397 13.28 -1.24 -21.59
CA GLY A 397 13.45 -1.49 -20.16
C GLY A 397 14.16 -2.80 -19.82
N GLY A 398 14.62 -3.53 -20.84
CA GLY A 398 15.21 -4.86 -20.72
C GLY A 398 14.50 -5.80 -21.69
N GLU A 399 13.45 -6.44 -21.20
CA GLU A 399 12.70 -7.49 -21.88
C GLU A 399 11.87 -6.95 -23.03
N LEU A 400 11.40 -5.69 -22.96
CA LEU A 400 10.59 -5.09 -24.02
C LEU A 400 11.25 -3.85 -24.64
N ARG A 401 10.96 -3.66 -25.93
CA ARG A 401 11.26 -2.43 -26.67
C ARG A 401 10.06 -2.05 -27.53
N ALA A 402 9.54 -0.84 -27.36
CA ALA A 402 8.39 -0.36 -28.10
C ALA A 402 8.66 0.95 -28.84
N GLN A 403 7.97 1.13 -29.97
CA GLN A 403 7.80 2.42 -30.64
C GLN A 403 6.38 2.90 -30.44
N LEU A 404 6.24 4.14 -29.99
CA LEU A 404 4.98 4.82 -29.73
C LEU A 404 4.75 5.92 -30.75
N SER A 405 3.49 6.17 -31.07
CA SER A 405 3.02 7.39 -31.70
C SER A 405 2.23 8.19 -30.68
N VAL A 406 2.64 9.44 -30.44
CA VAL A 406 1.97 10.36 -29.51
C VAL A 406 1.44 11.56 -30.28
N THR A 407 0.15 11.85 -30.08
CA THR A 407 -0.49 13.07 -30.61
C THR A 407 -1.08 13.90 -29.48
N ALA A 408 -1.18 15.20 -29.69
CA ALA A 408 -1.84 16.12 -28.78
C ALA A 408 -2.70 17.09 -29.60
N THR A 409 -4.01 17.10 -29.37
CA THR A 409 -4.96 17.95 -30.09
C THR A 409 -5.80 18.77 -29.13
N SER A 410 -6.20 19.98 -29.55
CA SER A 410 -7.21 20.74 -28.82
C SER A 410 -8.56 20.06 -28.98
N GLY A 411 -9.26 19.84 -27.87
CA GLY A 411 -10.61 19.28 -27.87
C GLY A 411 -10.72 18.18 -26.83
N CYS A 412 -11.21 18.58 -25.67
CA CYS A 412 -11.79 17.77 -24.61
C CYS A 412 -13.09 18.50 -24.23
#